data_AF-A0A939F679-F1
#
_entry.id   AF-A0A939F679-F1
#
_cell.length_a   1.000
_cell.length_b   1.000
_cell.length_c   1.000
_cell.angle_alpha   90.00
_cell.angle_beta   90.00
_cell.angle_gamma   90.00
#
_symmetry.space_group_name_H-M   'P 1'
#
loop_
_entity.id
_entity.type
_entity.pdbx_description
1 polymer ?
#
loop_
_entity_poly.entity_id
_entity_poly.type
_entity_poly.pdbx_seq_one_letter_code
_entity_poly.pdbx_strand_id
1 'polypeptide(L)' 'MYFYAGRSDGKFAARVKVFSNWGTSYNAIVGVGDATGDGKADLVVRDSAGRLYRSDGNGKGSFGGRVQIATGWKGYKSLF' A
#
# COMPACT_ATOMS: atom_id res chain seq x y z
N MET A 1 -5.13 7.18 6.64
CA MET A 1 -3.71 6.76 6.56
C MET A 1 -3.01 7.60 5.50
N TYR A 2 -1.85 8.15 5.82
CA TYR A 2 -1.04 8.95 4.91
C TYR A 2 0.34 8.31 4.73
N PHE A 3 0.86 8.39 3.50
CA PHE A 3 2.23 8.02 3.15
C PHE A 3 3.10 9.27 3.05
N TYR A 4 4.33 9.16 3.53
CA TYR A 4 5.35 10.20 3.50
C TYR A 4 6.57 9.63 2.79
N ALA A 5 6.80 10.02 1.54
CA ALA A 5 7.96 9.54 0.79
C ALA A 5 9.24 10.13 1.39
N GLY A 6 10.24 9.30 1.65
CA GLY A 6 11.58 9.77 2.02
C GLY A 6 12.25 10.48 0.84
N ARG A 7 12.98 11.55 1.13
CA ARG A 7 13.78 12.30 0.17
C ARG A 7 15.26 12.13 0.51
N SER A 8 16.13 12.30 -0.50
CA SER A 8 17.60 12.20 -0.33
C SER A 8 18.18 13.28 0.58
N ASP A 9 17.42 14.33 0.89
CA ASP A 9 17.77 15.41 1.82
C ASP A 9 17.44 15.07 3.29
N GLY A 10 17.08 13.82 3.58
CA GLY A 10 16.73 13.36 4.93
C GLY A 10 15.35 13.84 5.41
N LYS A 11 14.57 14.51 4.55
CA LYS A 11 13.20 14.96 4.87
C LYS A 11 12.17 14.05 4.22
N PHE A 12 10.91 14.26 4.61
CA PHE A 12 9.77 13.65 3.94
C PHE A 12 9.14 14.60 2.93
N ALA A 13 8.60 14.04 1.85
CA ALA A 13 7.73 14.75 0.93
C ALA A 13 6.38 15.09 1.58
N ALA A 14 5.57 15.88 0.88
CA ALA A 14 4.19 16.14 1.27
C ALA A 14 3.42 14.82 1.41
N ARG A 15 2.53 14.77 2.40
CA ARG A 15 1.74 13.57 2.70
C ARG A 15 0.81 13.22 1.54
N VAL A 16 0.74 11.94 1.19
CA VAL A 16 -0.23 11.40 0.23
C VAL A 16 -1.25 10.57 0.99
N LYS A 17 -2.55 10.84 0.76
CA LYS A 17 -3.61 10.02 1.35
C LYS A 17 -3.67 8.68 0.59
N VAL A 18 -3.42 7.58 1.28
CA VAL A 18 -3.48 6.24 0.67
C VAL A 18 -4.78 5.52 1.03
N PHE A 19 -5.26 5.67 2.27
CA PHE A 19 -6.50 5.04 2.75
C PHE A 19 -7.32 5.98 3.63
N SER A 20 -8.63 5.87 3.51
CA SER A 20 -9.60 6.31 4.51
C SER A 20 -10.01 5.13 5.39
N ASN A 21 -10.58 5.41 6.57
CA ASN A 21 -11.20 4.41 7.45
C ASN A 21 -10.27 3.26 7.87
N TRP A 22 -9.04 3.61 8.25
CA TRP A 22 -8.10 2.65 8.86
C TRP A 22 -8.70 2.05 10.14
N GLY A 23 -8.54 0.75 10.33
CA GLY A 23 -9.14 -0.01 11.44
C GLY A 23 -10.53 -0.55 11.13
N THR A 24 -11.33 0.15 10.31
CA THR A 24 -12.68 -0.30 9.92
C THR A 24 -12.68 -0.99 8.56
N SER A 25 -12.18 -0.32 7.52
CA SER A 25 -12.18 -0.85 6.15
C SER A 25 -10.87 -1.55 5.79
N TYR A 26 -9.75 -1.13 6.38
CA TYR A 26 -8.41 -1.68 6.11
C TYR A 26 -7.66 -1.91 7.41
N ASN A 27 -6.90 -2.99 7.49
CA ASN A 27 -6.22 -3.39 8.72
C ASN A 27 -4.75 -3.82 8.55
N ALA A 28 -4.24 -3.92 7.32
CA ALA A 28 -2.83 -4.16 7.06
C ALA A 28 -2.37 -3.51 5.75
N ILE A 29 -1.09 -3.12 5.73
CA ILE A 29 -0.38 -2.58 4.57
C ILE A 29 1.08 -3.00 4.63
N VAL A 30 1.67 -3.33 3.49
CA VAL A 30 3.09 -3.62 3.33
C VAL A 30 3.58 -3.09 1.99
N GLY A 31 4.83 -2.61 1.95
CA GLY A 31 5.52 -2.32 0.69
C GLY A 31 6.21 -3.59 0.19
N VAL A 32 5.99 -3.93 -1.08
CA VAL A 32 6.42 -5.24 -1.63
C VAL A 32 7.57 -5.14 -2.63
N GLY A 33 8.21 -3.98 -2.73
CA GLY A 33 9.17 -3.70 -3.80
C GLY A 33 8.45 -3.51 -5.13
N ASP A 34 9.13 -3.80 -6.25
CA ASP A 34 8.56 -3.68 -7.59
C ASP A 34 7.89 -5.01 -7.99
N ALA A 35 6.62 -5.15 -7.66
CA ALA A 35 5.84 -6.35 -7.95
C ALA A 35 5.26 -6.36 -9.37
N THR A 36 5.33 -5.23 -10.09
CA THR A 36 4.87 -5.11 -11.47
C THR A 36 5.98 -5.20 -12.51
N GLY A 37 7.24 -5.04 -12.11
CA GLY A 37 8.40 -5.01 -12.99
C GLY A 37 8.56 -3.67 -13.73
N ASP A 38 7.95 -2.59 -13.23
CA ASP A 38 7.96 -1.27 -13.87
C ASP A 38 9.02 -0.31 -13.31
N GLY A 39 9.86 -0.81 -12.40
CA GLY A 39 10.94 -0.09 -11.73
C GLY A 39 10.47 0.76 -10.55
N LYS A 40 9.22 0.64 -10.09
CA LYS A 40 8.67 1.46 -9.01
C LYS A 40 8.15 0.58 -7.87
N ALA A 41 8.31 1.06 -6.64
CA ALA A 41 7.86 0.32 -5.47
C ALA A 41 6.32 0.34 -5.34
N ASP A 42 5.73 -0.83 -5.16
CA ASP A 42 4.31 -1.10 -5.03
C ASP A 42 3.89 -1.33 -3.56
N LEU A 43 2.59 -1.27 -3.32
CA LEU A 43 1.97 -1.61 -2.05
C LEU A 43 1.02 -2.79 -2.18
N VAL A 44 0.95 -3.61 -1.13
CA VAL A 44 -0.15 -4.54 -0.90
C VAL A 44 -0.88 -4.16 0.37
N VAL A 45 -2.21 -4.17 0.31
CA VAL A 45 -3.08 -3.86 1.44
C VAL A 45 -4.15 -4.90 1.62
N ARG A 46 -4.57 -5.06 2.89
CA ARG A 46 -5.66 -5.94 3.26
C ARG A 46 -6.83 -5.15 3.82
N ASP A 47 -8.00 -5.40 3.26
CA ASP A 47 -9.25 -4.90 3.82
C ASP A 47 -9.72 -5.74 5.03
N SER A 48 -10.69 -5.26 5.80
CA SER A 48 -11.18 -5.97 6.99
C SER A 48 -11.93 -7.29 6.67
N ALA A 49 -12.30 -7.52 5.41
CA ALA A 49 -12.87 -8.77 4.92
C ALA A 49 -11.80 -9.80 4.53
N GLY A 50 -10.52 -9.41 4.48
CA GLY A 50 -9.42 -10.29 4.07
C GLY A 50 -9.21 -10.35 2.56
N ARG A 51 -9.63 -9.34 1.80
CA ARG A 51 -9.26 -9.17 0.39
C ARG A 51 -7.94 -8.41 0.32
N LEU A 52 -7.03 -8.90 -0.52
CA LEU A 52 -5.77 -8.24 -0.81
C LEU A 52 -5.89 -7.42 -2.08
N TYR A 53 -5.36 -6.20 -2.02
CA TYR A 53 -5.26 -5.30 -3.15
C TYR A 53 -3.81 -4.86 -3.34
N ARG A 54 -3.32 -4.88 -4.57
CA ARG A 54 -2.09 -4.21 -4.97
C ARG A 54 -2.41 -2.78 -5.43
N SER A 55 -1.54 -1.84 -5.11
CA SER A 55 -1.54 -0.50 -5.69
C SER A 55 -0.16 -0.21 -6.25
N ASP A 56 -0.12 0.04 -7.55
CA ASP A 56 1.12 0.20 -8.30
C ASP A 56 1.78 1.55 -7.96
N GLY A 57 3.09 1.56 -7.78
CA GLY A 57 3.87 2.77 -7.56
C GLY A 57 3.88 3.66 -8.79
N ASN A 58 3.82 4.98 -8.62
CA ASN A 58 3.92 5.90 -9.77
C ASN A 58 5.26 6.64 -9.87
N GLY A 59 6.22 6.33 -8.98
CA GLY A 59 7.56 6.93 -8.97
C GLY A 59 7.59 8.40 -8.53
N LYS A 60 6.43 8.98 -8.21
CA LYS A 60 6.26 10.38 -7.76
C LYS A 60 5.84 10.46 -6.30
N GLY A 61 6.09 9.38 -5.53
CA GLY A 61 5.70 9.28 -4.12
C GLY A 61 4.21 9.04 -3.90
N SER A 62 3.50 8.51 -4.89
CA SER A 62 2.08 8.13 -4.78
C SER A 62 1.81 6.78 -5.47
N PHE A 63 0.57 6.30 -5.36
CA PHE A 63 0.15 5.00 -5.82
C PHE A 63 -1.09 5.11 -6.71
N GLY A 64 -1.20 4.21 -7.68
CA GLY A 64 -2.34 4.11 -8.58
C GLY A 64 -3.59 3.51 -7.94
N GLY A 65 -4.56 3.19 -8.79
CA GLY A 65 -5.77 2.47 -8.38
C GLY A 65 -5.46 1.10 -7.77
N ARG A 66 -6.44 0.52 -7.08
CA ARG A 66 -6.31 -0.79 -6.44
C ARG A 66 -6.74 -1.90 -7.39
N VAL A 67 -5.90 -2.92 -7.51
CA VAL A 67 -6.21 -4.18 -8.20
C VAL A 67 -6.34 -5.28 -7.15
N GLN A 68 -7.48 -5.98 -7.11
CA GLN A 68 -7.63 -7.11 -6.19
C GLN A 68 -6.77 -8.28 -6.66
N ILE A 69 -5.94 -8.82 -5.77
CA ILE A 69 -5.00 -9.90 -6.10
C ILE A 69 -5.30 -11.21 -5.37
N ALA A 70 -6.03 -11.17 -4.25
CA ALA A 70 -6.42 -12.36 -3.51
C ALA A 70 -7.60 -12.13 -2.58
N THR A 71 -8.20 -13.23 -2.11
CA THR A 71 -9.25 -13.26 -1.08
C THR A 71 -8.89 -14.30 -0.01
N GLY A 72 -9.64 -14.35 1.10
CA GLY A 72 -9.44 -15.36 2.14
C GLY A 72 -8.32 -15.06 3.14
N TRP A 73 -7.74 -13.85 3.11
CA TRP A 73 -6.59 -13.49 3.96
C TRP A 73 -6.96 -13.04 5.38
N LYS A 74 -8.23 -13.18 5.79
CA LYS A 74 -8.71 -12.73 7.11
C LYS A 74 -8.07 -13.52 8.26
N GLY A 75 -7.70 -14.78 8.04
CA GLY A 75 -7.10 -15.64 9.06
C GLY A 75 -5.63 -15.37 9.37
N TYR A 76 -4.91 -14.63 8.50
CA TYR A 76 -3.50 -14.32 8.73
C TYR A 76 -3.33 -13.15 9.69
N LYS A 77 -2.35 -13.19 10.57
CA LYS A 77 -2.15 -12.12 11.56
C LYS A 77 -1.54 -10.86 10.95
N SER A 78 -0.63 -11.00 9.99
CA SER A 78 0.21 -9.91 9.49
C SER A 78 0.56 -10.09 8.01
N LEU A 79 1.01 -8.99 7.39
CA LEU A 79 1.68 -8.97 6.09
C LEU A 79 3.12 -8.51 6.33
N PHE A 80 4.08 -9.08 5.61
CA PHE A 80 5.51 -8.71 5.64
C PHE A 80 6.14 -8.99 4.28
#